data_AF-A0A931CEH4-F1
#
_entry.id   AF-A0A931CEH4-F1
#
_cell.length_a   1.000
_cell.length_b   1.000
_cell.length_c   1.000
_cell.angle_alpha   90.00
_cell.angle_beta   90.00
_cell.angle_gamma   90.00
#
_symmetry.space_group_name_H-M   'P 1'
#
loop_
_entity.id
_entity.type
_entity.pdbx_description
1 polymer ?
#
loop_
_entity_poly.entity_id
_entity_poly.type
_entity_poly.pdbx_seq_one_letter_code
_entity_poly.pdbx_strand_id
1 'polypeptide(L)'
;MAATRPAPTRADLDAWFTALIVGVRTSDEADKWASQWFDTAVDDDVVRWALGLLHDLDRHDDDQVRRWRAEYRTRCGMPETP
;
A
#
# COMPACT_ATOMS: atom_id res chain seq x y z
N MET A 1 0.37 17.27 21.17
CA MET A 1 0.06 17.67 19.79
C MET A 1 0.41 16.48 18.90
N ALA A 2 -0.60 15.73 18.43
CA ALA A 2 -0.34 14.65 17.49
C ALA A 2 0.18 15.30 16.21
N ALA A 3 1.39 14.97 15.79
CA ALA A 3 1.89 15.39 14.49
C ALA A 3 0.94 14.82 13.44
N THR A 4 0.23 15.70 12.73
CA THR A 4 -0.52 15.35 11.52
C THR A 4 0.52 14.87 10.50
N ARG A 5 0.80 13.57 10.55
CA ARG A 5 1.68 12.93 9.59
C ARG A 5 0.97 13.06 8.23
N PRO A 6 1.61 13.62 7.20
CA PRO A 6 0.95 13.79 5.91
C PRO A 6 0.54 12.42 5.37
N ALA A 7 -0.62 12.35 4.73
CA ALA A 7 -1.12 11.11 4.14
C ALA A 7 -0.05 10.46 3.24
N PRO A 8 0.02 9.12 3.20
CA PRO A 8 1.04 8.41 2.44
C PRO A 8 0.91 8.74 0.96
N THR A 9 2.05 8.95 0.32
CA THR A 9 2.08 9.27 -1.11
C THR A 9 1.94 7.99 -1.94
N ARG A 10 1.68 8.17 -3.24
CA ARG A 10 1.59 7.02 -4.14
C ARG A 10 2.88 6.21 -4.22
N ALA A 11 4.03 6.88 -4.08
CA ALA A 11 5.34 6.25 -4.09
C ALA A 11 5.60 5.43 -2.82
N ASP A 12 5.12 5.92 -1.66
CA ASP A 12 5.24 5.18 -0.39
C ASP A 12 4.52 3.83 -0.47
N LEU A 13 3.30 3.82 -1.02
CA LEU A 13 2.52 2.61 -1.22
C LEU A 13 3.19 1.63 -2.20
N ASP A 14 3.74 2.12 -3.30
CA ASP A 14 4.48 1.25 -4.24
C ASP A 14 5.73 0.63 -3.59
N ALA A 15 6.43 1.40 -2.76
CA ALA A 15 7.56 0.90 -1.99
C ALA A 15 7.13 -0.17 -0.97
N TRP A 16 5.97 -0.01 -0.33
CA TRP A 16 5.39 -1.02 0.56
C TRP A 16 5.04 -2.31 -0.17
N PHE A 17 4.35 -2.24 -1.31
CA PHE A 17 4.09 -3.43 -2.13
C PHE A 17 5.38 -4.11 -2.58
N THR A 18 6.38 -3.33 -2.99
CA THR A 18 7.68 -3.86 -3.39
C THR A 18 8.36 -4.59 -2.22
N ALA A 19 8.39 -3.97 -1.03
CA ALA A 19 9.00 -4.53 0.16
C ALA A 19 8.35 -5.84 0.62
N LEU A 20 7.03 -5.98 0.45
CA LEU A 20 6.31 -7.23 0.66
C LEU A 20 6.74 -8.31 -0.35
N ILE A 21 6.79 -7.98 -1.64
CA ILE A 21 7.16 -8.91 -2.72
C ILE A 21 8.60 -9.42 -2.59
N VAL A 22 9.53 -8.57 -2.12
CA VAL A 22 10.93 -8.97 -1.92
C VAL A 22 11.18 -9.59 -0.55
N GLY A 23 10.15 -9.71 0.31
CA GLY A 23 10.25 -10.27 1.65
C GLY A 23 11.05 -9.40 2.65
N VAL A 24 11.26 -8.12 2.35
CA VAL A 24 11.94 -7.17 3.25
C VAL A 24 11.01 -6.74 4.40
N ARG A 25 9.71 -6.74 4.15
CA ARG A 25 8.68 -6.47 5.16
C ARG A 25 7.63 -7.56 5.17
N THR A 26 7.02 -7.75 6.32
CA THR A 26 5.96 -8.75 6.53
C THR A 26 4.57 -8.16 6.33
N SER A 27 3.59 -9.02 6.04
CA SER A 27 2.17 -8.64 5.94
C SER A 27 1.66 -7.97 7.22
N ASP A 28 2.10 -8.43 8.40
CA ASP A 28 1.74 -7.82 9.69
C ASP A 28 2.29 -6.40 9.84
N GLU A 29 3.52 -6.13 9.37
CA GLU A 29 4.07 -4.78 9.35
C GLU A 29 3.31 -3.86 8.40
N ALA A 30 2.90 -4.38 7.24
CA ALA A 30 2.10 -3.64 6.28
C ALA A 30 0.70 -3.34 6.80
N ASP A 31 0.04 -4.30 7.47
CA ASP A 31 -1.27 -4.09 8.10
C ASP A 31 -1.21 -3.04 9.23
N LYS A 32 -0.22 -3.15 10.11
CA LYS A 32 0.01 -2.16 11.18
C LYS A 32 0.32 -0.78 10.61
N TRP A 33 1.01 -0.71 9.49
CA TRP A 33 1.26 0.55 8.81
C TRP A 33 0.00 1.12 8.17
N ALA A 34 -0.77 0.31 7.45
CA ALA A 34 -2.01 0.72 6.78
C ALA A 34 -3.08 1.15 7.79
N SER A 35 -3.18 0.45 8.91
CA SER A 35 -4.10 0.76 10.03
C SER A 35 -3.89 2.17 10.59
N GLN A 36 -2.68 2.75 10.51
CA GLN A 36 -2.42 4.13 10.94
C GLN A 36 -3.12 5.17 10.05
N TRP A 37 -3.49 4.79 8.83
CA TRP A 37 -4.07 5.67 7.82
C TRP A 37 -5.52 5.34 7.49
N PHE A 38 -6.00 4.16 7.89
CA PHE A 38 -7.36 3.70 7.58
C PHE A 38 -8.45 4.63 8.15
N ASP A 39 -8.25 5.16 9.36
CA ASP A 39 -9.13 6.13 10.00
C ASP A 39 -8.88 7.59 9.52
N THR A 40 -7.83 7.81 8.73
CA THR A 40 -7.49 9.14 8.21
C THR A 40 -8.26 9.44 6.92
N ALA A 41 -8.79 10.65 6.81
CA ALA A 41 -9.36 11.14 5.56
C ALA A 41 -8.26 11.31 4.49
N VAL A 42 -8.10 10.30 3.65
CA VAL A 42 -7.26 10.34 2.45
C VAL A 42 -8.12 10.82 1.27
N ASP A 43 -7.74 11.92 0.63
CA ASP A 43 -8.47 12.48 -0.52
C ASP A 43 -8.23 11.70 -1.82
N ASP A 44 -7.09 11.02 -1.94
CA ASP A 44 -6.75 10.24 -3.13
C ASP A 44 -7.38 8.84 -3.06
N ASP A 45 -8.38 8.60 -3.91
CA ASP A 45 -9.10 7.32 -3.99
C ASP A 45 -8.19 6.12 -4.28
N VAL A 46 -7.11 6.32 -5.06
CA VAL A 46 -6.15 5.25 -5.38
C VAL A 46 -5.31 4.91 -4.16
N VAL A 47 -4.92 5.92 -3.38
CA VAL A 47 -4.21 5.73 -2.10
C VAL A 47 -5.12 5.05 -1.08
N ARG A 48 -6.38 5.49 -0.96
CA ARG A 48 -7.38 4.83 -0.08
C ARG A 48 -7.59 3.38 -0.47
N TRP A 49 -7.75 3.08 -1.75
CA TRP A 49 -7.90 1.70 -2.24
C TRP A 49 -6.70 0.83 -1.89
N ALA A 50 -5.48 1.33 -2.11
CA ALA A 50 -4.26 0.58 -1.81
C ALA A 50 -4.05 0.38 -0.30
N LEU A 51 -4.40 1.36 0.53
CA LEU A 51 -4.42 1.20 1.99
C LEU A 51 -5.39 0.10 2.41
N GLY A 52 -6.56 0.02 1.77
CA GLY A 52 -7.53 -1.05 2.01
C GLY A 52 -7.05 -2.44 1.56
N LEU A 53 -6.10 -2.53 0.63
CA LEU A 53 -5.46 -3.80 0.29
C LEU A 53 -4.36 -4.21 1.28
N LEU A 54 -3.67 -3.22 1.85
CA LEU A 54 -2.61 -3.44 2.83
C LEU A 54 -3.16 -3.63 4.25
N HIS A 55 -4.38 -3.17 4.49
CA HIS A 55 -5.15 -3.44 5.69
C HIS A 55 -5.92 -4.76 5.50
N ASP A 56 -5.92 -5.65 6.49
CA ASP A 56 -6.52 -6.99 6.40
C ASP A 56 -5.74 -7.97 5.49
N LEU A 57 -4.41 -7.89 5.51
CA LEU A 57 -3.52 -8.79 4.76
C LEU A 57 -3.46 -10.24 5.32
N ASP A 58 -4.54 -10.78 5.87
CA ASP A 58 -4.45 -11.97 6.74
C ASP A 58 -3.88 -13.21 6.04
N ARG A 59 -3.99 -13.37 4.71
CA ARG A 59 -3.46 -14.57 4.00
C ARG A 59 -3.14 -14.34 2.51
N HIS A 60 -2.14 -13.51 2.20
CA HIS A 60 -1.73 -13.29 0.79
C HIS A 60 -0.43 -13.99 0.44
N ASP A 61 -0.42 -14.64 -0.72
CA ASP A 61 0.79 -15.12 -1.39
C ASP A 61 1.44 -13.99 -2.19
N ASP A 62 2.75 -14.09 -2.44
CA ASP A 62 3.54 -13.10 -3.19
C ASP A 62 2.93 -12.73 -4.55
N ASP A 63 2.31 -13.69 -5.23
CA ASP A 63 1.66 -13.47 -6.53
C ASP A 63 0.39 -12.61 -6.43
N GLN A 64 -0.33 -12.69 -5.32
CA GLN A 64 -1.48 -11.82 -5.06
C GLN A 64 -1.00 -10.37 -4.86
N VAL A 65 0.08 -10.19 -4.11
CA VAL A 65 0.70 -8.88 -3.88
C VAL A 65 1.25 -8.27 -5.18
N ARG A 66 1.86 -9.09 -6.06
CA ARG A 66 2.31 -8.65 -7.39
C ARG A 66 1.17 -8.14 -8.25
N ARG A 67 0.03 -8.84 -8.28
CA ARG A 67 -1.16 -8.41 -9.04
C ARG A 67 -1.70 -7.09 -8.55
N TRP A 68 -1.82 -6.94 -7.23
CA TRP A 68 -2.25 -5.69 -6.62
C TRP A 68 -1.33 -4.53 -6.94
N ARG A 69 0.00 -4.73 -6.89
CA ARG A 69 0.97 -3.71 -7.27
C ARG A 69 0.84 -3.30 -8.73
N ALA A 70 0.63 -4.25 -9.65
CA ALA A 70 0.44 -3.94 -11.08
C ALA A 70 -0.84 -3.11 -11.31
N GLU A 71 -1.94 -3.52 -10.67
CA GLU A 71 -3.21 -2.80 -10.71
C GLU A 71 -3.09 -1.39 -10.09
N TYR A 72 -2.35 -1.28 -8.99
CA TYR A 72 -2.04 -0.03 -8.32
C TYR A 72 -1.27 0.94 -9.23
N ARG A 73 -0.21 0.46 -9.91
CA ARG A 73 0.57 1.28 -10.85
C ARG A 73 -0.28 1.75 -12.03
N THR A 74 -1.14 0.87 -12.55
CA THR A 74 -2.09 1.20 -13.62
C THR A 74 -3.03 2.32 -13.19
N ARG A 75 -3.64 2.23 -11.99
CA ARG A 75 -4.48 3.30 -11.43
C ARG A 75 -3.73 4.59 -11.17
N CYS A 76 -2.45 4.49 -10.78
CA CYS A 76 -1.61 5.66 -10.56
C CYS A 76 -1.18 6.36 -11.87
N GLY A 77 -1.39 5.73 -13.04
CA GLY A 77 -0.81 6.18 -14.30
C GLY A 77 0.72 6.09 -14.31
N MET A 78 1.30 5.26 -13.44
CA MET A 78 2.74 5.02 -13.41
C MET A 78 3.11 4.06 -14.54
N PRO A 79 4.20 4.32 -15.29
CA PRO A 79 4.65 3.38 -16.30
C PRO A 79 5.00 2.04 -15.64
N GLU A 80 4.46 0.97 -16.20
CA GLU A 80 4.93 -0.40 -15.95
C GLU A 80 6.35 -0.46 -16.51
N THR A 81 7.36 -0.28 -15.65
CA THR A 81 8.74 -0.53 -16.06
C THR A 81 8.87 -2.03 -16.35
N PRO A 82 9.27 -2.42 -17.58
CA PRO A 82 9.40 -3.80 -18.01
C PRO A 82 10.51 -4.56 -17.27
#